data_AF-A0A661L892-F1
#
_entry.id   AF-A0A661L892-F1
#
_cell.length_a   1.000
_cell.length_b   1.000
_cell.length_c   1.000
_cell.angle_alpha   90.00
_cell.angle_beta   90.00
_cell.angle_gamma   90.00
#
_symmetry.space_group_name_H-M   'P 1'
#
loop_
_entity.id
_entity.type
_entity.pdbx_description
1 polymer ?
#
loop_
_entity_poly.entity_id
_entity_poly.type
_entity_poly.pdbx_seq_one_letter_code
_entity_poly.pdbx_strand_id
1 'polypeptide(L)'
;MYGRFRFSLLIVFAINVFLASTVTGARLKDIASIKGIRTNQLFGYGLVIGLNGSGDKGGTNFTIQGLVNMLEKMGVHVSAQDVKVSNVAAVMVSATLPPFARIGKKIDVIISSIGDAKSLQGGTLLLTPLKGVDGKIYALAQGPLSVGGFSAGGAAGGGVTKNHPTVGRIIGGATVEREIPLSLRNKRELIIILNNPDFITAARATNAINSCFGKGLAKPIDSGTLKITIPQSFQDKVVTLIAKLEDLEVIPDSVAKVIVNEKTGTVVIGE
;
A
#
# COMPACT_ATOMS: atom_id res chain seq x y z
N MET A 1 3.15 10.64 -67.83
CA MET A 1 3.93 10.37 -66.60
C MET A 1 3.35 10.99 -65.31
N TYR A 2 2.38 11.93 -65.39
CA TYR A 2 1.79 12.60 -64.20
C TYR A 2 0.74 11.80 -63.41
N GLY A 3 0.09 10.78 -64.01
CA GLY A 3 -0.98 10.03 -63.36
C GLY A 3 -0.52 9.09 -62.24
N ARG A 4 0.68 8.48 -62.38
CA ARG A 4 1.21 7.53 -61.38
C ARG A 4 1.67 8.24 -60.10
N PHE A 5 2.15 9.48 -60.20
CA PHE A 5 2.59 10.28 -59.06
C PHE A 5 1.41 10.75 -58.19
N ARG A 6 0.29 11.15 -58.81
CA ARG A 6 -0.94 11.51 -58.07
C ARG A 6 -1.56 10.32 -57.34
N PHE A 7 -1.46 9.12 -57.92
CA PHE A 7 -1.96 7.89 -57.30
C PHE A 7 -1.11 7.47 -56.09
N SER A 8 0.23 7.55 -56.19
CA SER A 8 1.12 7.32 -55.04
C SER A 8 0.91 8.34 -53.92
N LEU A 9 0.67 9.62 -54.24
CA LEU A 9 0.46 10.65 -53.22
C LEU A 9 -0.87 10.44 -52.45
N LEU A 10 -1.92 9.99 -53.14
CA LEU A 10 -3.20 9.61 -52.52
C LEU A 10 -3.08 8.39 -51.62
N ILE A 11 -2.27 7.39 -52.01
CA ILE A 11 -2.02 6.20 -51.18
C ILE A 11 -1.23 6.56 -49.91
N VAL A 12 -0.22 7.43 -50.02
CA VAL A 12 0.55 7.90 -48.84
C VAL A 12 -0.31 8.75 -47.90
N PHE A 13 -1.22 9.57 -48.43
CA PHE A 13 -2.17 10.33 -47.62
C PHE A 13 -3.18 9.39 -46.92
N ALA A 14 -3.69 8.37 -47.62
CA ALA A 14 -4.60 7.39 -47.05
C ALA A 14 -3.94 6.54 -45.94
N ILE A 15 -2.65 6.19 -46.09
CA ILE A 15 -1.90 5.45 -45.07
C ILE A 15 -1.64 6.30 -43.81
N ASN A 16 -1.44 7.61 -43.94
CA ASN A 16 -1.26 8.51 -42.79
C ASN A 16 -2.54 8.71 -41.97
N VAL A 17 -3.72 8.62 -42.57
CA VAL A 17 -5.01 8.72 -41.85
C VAL A 17 -5.28 7.49 -40.96
N PHE A 18 -4.68 6.34 -41.27
CA PHE A 18 -4.81 5.12 -40.46
C PHE A 18 -3.89 5.08 -39.23
N LEU A 19 -2.96 6.02 -39.08
CA LEU A 19 -2.16 6.22 -37.88
C LEU A 19 -2.83 7.19 -36.89
N ALA A 20 -4.17 7.23 -36.85
CA ALA A 20 -4.88 7.86 -35.76
C ALA A 20 -4.52 7.13 -34.47
N SER A 21 -3.61 7.73 -33.70
CA SER A 21 -3.27 7.32 -32.34
C SER A 21 -4.57 7.17 -31.55
N THR A 22 -4.91 5.93 -31.19
CA THR A 22 -6.01 5.64 -30.29
C THR A 22 -5.65 6.26 -28.95
N VAL A 23 -6.24 7.42 -28.65
CA VAL A 23 -6.23 7.98 -27.31
C VAL A 23 -6.96 6.98 -26.43
N THR A 24 -6.19 6.18 -25.70
CA THR A 24 -6.72 5.15 -24.83
C THR A 24 -7.23 5.82 -23.57
N GLY A 25 -8.53 5.71 -23.32
CA GLY A 25 -9.10 6.17 -22.06
C GLY A 25 -8.51 5.38 -20.90
N ALA A 26 -8.18 6.07 -19.81
CA ALA A 26 -7.84 5.41 -18.56
C ALA A 26 -9.14 5.05 -17.82
N ARG A 27 -9.21 3.88 -17.18
CA ARG A 27 -10.37 3.56 -16.35
C ARG A 27 -10.41 4.46 -15.13
N LEU A 28 -11.60 4.81 -14.67
CA LEU A 28 -11.79 5.73 -13.55
C LEU A 28 -11.07 5.23 -12.28
N LYS A 29 -11.01 3.92 -12.04
CA LYS A 29 -10.26 3.33 -10.91
C LYS A 29 -8.74 3.54 -10.98
N ASP A 30 -8.20 3.75 -12.18
CA ASP A 30 -6.76 3.91 -12.40
C ASP A 30 -6.36 5.40 -12.18
N ILE A 31 -7.31 6.34 -12.34
CA ILE A 31 -7.07 7.79 -12.19
C ILE A 31 -7.75 8.42 -10.95
N ALA A 32 -8.54 7.66 -10.21
CA ALA A 32 -9.32 8.17 -9.08
C ALA A 32 -9.50 7.14 -7.97
N SER A 33 -9.88 7.62 -6.78
CA SER A 33 -10.19 6.83 -5.61
C SER A 33 -11.48 7.30 -4.94
N ILE A 34 -12.14 6.42 -4.19
CA ILE A 34 -13.35 6.78 -3.46
C ILE A 34 -12.97 7.29 -2.07
N LYS A 35 -13.47 8.48 -1.71
CA LYS A 35 -13.23 9.08 -0.40
C LYS A 35 -13.65 8.13 0.72
N GLY A 36 -12.71 7.87 1.63
CA GLY A 36 -12.90 7.00 2.78
C GLY A 36 -12.57 5.53 2.54
N ILE A 37 -12.38 5.10 1.29
CA ILE A 37 -11.84 3.77 0.97
C ILE A 37 -10.32 3.89 0.90
N ARG A 38 -9.63 3.65 2.03
CA ARG A 38 -8.17 3.75 2.11
C ARG A 38 -7.56 2.65 2.95
N THR A 39 -6.31 2.33 2.67
CA THR A 39 -5.48 1.51 3.56
C THR A 39 -5.13 2.29 4.82
N ASN A 40 -4.90 1.57 5.92
CA ASN A 40 -4.49 2.17 7.19
C ASN A 40 -3.18 1.53 7.64
N GLN A 41 -2.23 2.36 8.03
CA GLN A 41 -0.97 1.86 8.57
C GLN A 41 -1.16 1.48 10.03
N LEU A 42 -0.67 0.31 10.38
CA LEU A 42 -0.61 -0.20 11.74
C LEU A 42 0.84 -0.35 12.16
N PHE A 43 1.12 -0.09 13.44
CA PHE A 43 2.45 -0.26 14.01
C PHE A 43 2.35 -0.78 15.45
N GLY A 44 3.39 -1.49 15.90
CA GLY A 44 3.44 -2.04 17.25
C GLY A 44 4.87 -2.30 17.70
N TYR A 45 5.11 -2.09 18.99
CA TYR A 45 6.35 -2.47 19.65
C TYR A 45 6.28 -3.92 20.09
N GLY A 46 7.23 -4.74 19.65
CA GLY A 46 7.28 -6.17 19.91
C GLY A 46 8.65 -6.64 20.36
N LEU A 47 8.70 -7.92 20.73
CA LEU A 47 9.94 -8.63 21.05
C LEU A 47 10.08 -9.83 20.11
N VAL A 48 11.28 -10.00 19.55
CA VAL A 48 11.68 -11.20 18.81
C VAL A 48 12.62 -12.01 19.69
N ILE A 49 12.34 -13.30 19.86
CA ILE A 49 13.13 -14.23 20.66
C ILE A 49 13.77 -15.32 19.80
N GLY A 50 14.73 -16.05 20.37
CA GLY A 50 15.39 -17.18 19.70
C GLY A 50 16.56 -16.78 18.82
N LEU A 51 17.12 -15.59 19.03
CA LEU A 51 18.12 -14.99 18.13
C LEU A 51 19.56 -15.47 18.33
N ASN A 52 19.84 -16.71 18.72
CA ASN A 52 21.19 -17.32 18.84
C ASN A 52 22.40 -16.36 19.07
N GLY A 53 22.32 -15.45 20.05
CA GLY A 53 23.35 -14.47 20.39
C GLY A 53 23.43 -13.20 19.51
N SER A 54 22.58 -13.07 18.50
CA SER A 54 22.45 -11.92 17.59
C SER A 54 21.37 -10.90 17.99
N GLY A 55 20.74 -11.07 19.15
CA GLY A 55 19.81 -10.11 19.73
C GLY A 55 20.48 -8.84 20.24
N ASP A 56 19.73 -8.04 21.00
CA ASP A 56 20.20 -6.78 21.55
C ASP A 56 21.31 -6.96 22.59
N LYS A 57 22.10 -5.90 22.78
CA LYS A 57 23.16 -5.88 23.80
C LYS A 57 22.58 -5.50 25.15
N GLY A 58 23.29 -5.79 26.24
CA GLY A 58 22.85 -5.47 27.60
C GLY A 58 22.67 -3.97 27.89
N GLY A 59 23.18 -3.07 27.03
CA GLY A 59 22.94 -1.61 27.15
C GLY A 59 21.59 -1.15 26.61
N THR A 60 20.83 -2.02 25.94
CA THR A 60 19.56 -1.69 25.31
C THR A 60 18.43 -1.76 26.35
N ASN A 61 18.33 -0.72 27.19
CA ASN A 61 17.41 -0.67 28.34
C ASN A 61 15.94 -0.95 27.99
N PHE A 62 15.46 -0.50 26.82
CA PHE A 62 14.08 -0.73 26.41
C PHE A 62 13.76 -2.20 26.12
N THR A 63 14.72 -2.97 25.60
CA THR A 63 14.56 -4.42 25.37
C THR A 63 14.47 -5.17 26.69
N ILE A 64 15.34 -4.82 27.65
CA ILE A 64 15.32 -5.39 29.02
C ILE A 64 13.98 -5.10 29.68
N GLN A 65 13.56 -3.84 29.71
CA GLN A 65 12.29 -3.44 30.32
C GLN A 65 11.09 -4.07 29.60
N GLY A 66 11.13 -4.17 28.27
CA GLY A 66 10.09 -4.85 27.50
C GLY A 66 9.94 -6.32 27.90
N LEU A 67 11.04 -7.03 28.06
CA LEU A 67 11.05 -8.43 28.47
C LEU A 67 10.60 -8.61 29.92
N VAL A 68 11.06 -7.76 30.85
CA VAL A 68 10.60 -7.76 32.25
C VAL A 68 9.09 -7.55 32.32
N ASN A 69 8.57 -6.49 31.68
CA ASN A 69 7.13 -6.20 31.67
C ASN A 69 6.29 -7.35 31.08
N MET A 70 6.84 -8.06 30.09
CA MET A 70 6.18 -9.24 29.53
C MET A 70 6.14 -10.38 30.55
N LEU A 71 7.27 -10.72 31.17
CA LEU A 71 7.37 -11.79 32.16
C LEU A 71 6.48 -11.50 33.37
N GLU A 72 6.43 -10.26 33.84
CA GLU A 72 5.55 -9.83 34.93
C GLU A 72 4.07 -10.02 34.58
N LYS A 73 3.66 -9.67 33.35
CA LYS A 73 2.29 -9.93 32.87
C LYS A 73 1.95 -11.42 32.80
N MET A 74 2.96 -12.29 32.72
CA MET A 74 2.81 -13.74 32.76
C MET A 74 2.93 -14.31 34.18
N GLY A 75 3.03 -13.47 35.20
CA GLY A 75 3.14 -13.87 36.61
C GLY A 75 4.55 -14.24 37.05
N VAL A 76 5.57 -13.94 36.26
CA VAL A 76 6.98 -14.21 36.58
C VAL A 76 7.66 -12.89 36.94
N HIS A 77 8.07 -12.75 38.20
CA HIS A 77 8.80 -11.56 38.65
C HIS A 77 10.30 -11.73 38.40
N VAL A 78 10.90 -10.78 37.69
CA VAL A 78 12.33 -10.80 37.36
C VAL A 78 12.89 -9.39 37.50
N SER A 79 14.05 -9.28 38.14
CA SER A 79 14.76 -8.01 38.24
C SER A 79 15.44 -7.66 36.92
N ALA A 80 15.40 -6.38 36.50
CA ALA A 80 16.00 -5.94 35.24
C ALA A 80 17.51 -6.21 35.16
N GLN A 81 18.21 -6.22 36.31
CA GLN A 81 19.64 -6.50 36.42
C GLN A 81 19.99 -7.96 36.13
N ASP A 82 19.03 -8.88 36.29
CA ASP A 82 19.22 -10.32 36.11
C ASP A 82 18.92 -10.77 34.67
N VAL A 83 18.42 -9.87 33.83
CA VAL A 83 17.96 -10.18 32.48
C VAL A 83 19.06 -9.93 31.45
N LYS A 84 19.46 -10.99 30.74
CA LYS A 84 20.35 -10.91 29.56
C LYS A 84 19.55 -11.02 28.27
N VAL A 85 19.69 -10.04 27.38
CA VAL A 85 18.89 -9.92 26.14
C VAL A 85 19.63 -10.34 24.86
N SER A 86 20.78 -11.01 24.94
CA SER A 86 21.54 -11.40 23.72
C SER A 86 20.79 -12.34 22.77
N ASN A 87 19.69 -12.96 23.23
CA ASN A 87 18.79 -13.81 22.43
C ASN A 87 17.44 -13.17 22.12
N VAL A 88 17.28 -11.88 22.44
CA VAL A 88 16.04 -11.12 22.30
C VAL A 88 16.32 -9.80 21.61
N ALA A 89 15.47 -9.39 20.68
CA ALA A 89 15.54 -8.07 20.08
C ALA A 89 14.22 -7.33 20.29
N ALA A 90 14.30 -6.06 20.66
CA ALA A 90 13.18 -5.15 20.56
C ALA A 90 13.00 -4.73 19.11
N VAL A 91 11.75 -4.79 18.65
CA VAL A 91 11.43 -4.58 17.25
C VAL A 91 10.24 -3.66 17.09
N MET A 92 10.22 -2.98 15.94
CA MET A 92 9.04 -2.32 15.42
C MET A 92 8.39 -3.19 14.36
N VAL A 93 7.10 -3.47 14.57
CA VAL A 93 6.27 -4.25 13.67
C VAL A 93 5.36 -3.29 12.94
N SER A 94 5.38 -3.30 11.61
CA SER A 94 4.48 -2.51 10.77
C SER A 94 3.63 -3.41 9.89
N ALA A 95 2.41 -2.97 9.62
CA ALA A 95 1.48 -3.67 8.74
C ALA A 95 0.57 -2.67 8.03
N THR A 96 0.09 -3.05 6.85
CA THR A 96 -0.92 -2.27 6.13
C THR A 96 -2.26 -2.99 6.21
N LEU A 97 -3.23 -2.38 6.88
CA LEU A 97 -4.60 -2.87 6.96
C LEU A 97 -5.36 -2.43 5.70
N PRO A 98 -5.78 -3.36 4.84
CA PRO A 98 -6.55 -3.01 3.65
C PRO A 98 -7.94 -2.48 4.01
N PRO A 99 -8.54 -1.64 3.16
CA PRO A 99 -9.94 -1.25 3.34
C PRO A 99 -10.84 -2.50 3.35
N PHE A 100 -11.93 -2.44 4.10
CA PHE A 100 -12.89 -3.56 4.26
C PHE A 100 -12.29 -4.87 4.82
N ALA A 101 -11.11 -4.82 5.45
CA ALA A 101 -10.60 -5.94 6.21
C ALA A 101 -11.59 -6.34 7.32
N ARG A 102 -11.92 -7.63 7.36
CA ARG A 102 -12.81 -8.22 8.37
C ARG A 102 -12.03 -8.90 9.48
N ILE A 103 -12.67 -9.06 10.63
CA ILE A 103 -12.11 -9.82 11.75
C ILE A 103 -11.70 -11.22 11.28
N GLY A 104 -10.54 -11.68 11.73
CA GLY A 104 -9.96 -12.97 11.33
C GLY A 104 -9.14 -12.94 10.04
N LYS A 105 -9.21 -11.87 9.23
CA LYS A 105 -8.36 -11.73 8.04
C LYS A 105 -6.89 -11.71 8.47
N LYS A 106 -6.06 -12.47 7.75
CA LYS A 106 -4.61 -12.44 7.89
C LYS A 106 -4.01 -11.33 7.04
N ILE A 107 -3.05 -10.59 7.60
CA ILE A 107 -2.27 -9.56 6.91
C ILE A 107 -0.78 -9.78 7.17
N ASP A 108 0.03 -9.36 6.20
CA ASP A 108 1.48 -9.45 6.29
C ASP A 108 2.02 -8.38 7.24
N VAL A 109 3.13 -8.71 7.89
CA VAL A 109 3.83 -7.79 8.79
C VAL A 109 5.31 -7.72 8.43
N ILE A 110 5.87 -6.53 8.54
CA ILE A 110 7.30 -6.25 8.44
C ILE A 110 7.80 -5.98 9.85
N ILE A 111 8.95 -6.57 10.19
CA ILE A 111 9.57 -6.44 11.50
C ILE A 111 10.96 -5.85 11.29
N SER A 112 11.25 -4.76 11.98
CA SER A 112 12.56 -4.13 11.95
C SER A 112 13.11 -4.04 13.37
N SER A 113 14.36 -4.44 13.55
CA SER A 113 15.07 -4.16 14.80
C SER A 113 15.14 -2.65 15.04
N ILE A 114 14.88 -2.24 16.28
CA ILE A 114 15.06 -0.84 16.74
C ILE A 114 16.20 -0.70 17.74
N GLY A 115 16.80 -1.82 18.18
CA GLY A 115 17.96 -1.87 19.03
C GLY A 115 19.24 -2.23 18.28
N ASP A 116 20.15 -2.88 18.99
CA ASP A 116 21.50 -3.21 18.55
C ASP A 116 21.62 -4.66 18.03
N ALA A 117 20.50 -5.35 17.82
CA ALA A 117 20.48 -6.69 17.26
C ALA A 117 21.22 -6.76 15.93
N LYS A 118 22.11 -7.75 15.80
CA LYS A 118 22.91 -7.99 14.60
C LYS A 118 22.12 -8.70 13.50
N SER A 119 21.12 -9.50 13.89
CA SER A 119 20.28 -10.26 12.97
C SER A 119 18.97 -10.67 13.65
N LEU A 120 17.87 -10.65 12.89
CA LEU A 120 16.58 -11.22 13.26
C LEU A 120 16.38 -12.66 12.74
N GLN A 121 17.40 -13.23 12.11
CA GLN A 121 17.35 -14.55 11.49
C GLN A 121 17.03 -15.65 12.52
N GLY A 122 16.10 -16.54 12.17
CA GLY A 122 15.68 -17.65 13.05
C GLY A 122 14.82 -17.20 14.23
N GLY A 123 14.56 -15.90 14.36
CA GLY A 123 13.75 -15.36 15.43
C GLY A 123 12.26 -15.67 15.29
N THR A 124 11.55 -15.58 16.42
CA THR A 124 10.09 -15.64 16.48
C THR A 124 9.55 -14.37 17.14
N LEU A 125 8.60 -13.71 16.49
CA LEU A 125 7.90 -12.54 17.00
C LEU A 125 6.87 -13.01 18.04
N LEU A 126 6.99 -12.48 19.25
CA LEU A 126 5.99 -12.65 20.29
C LEU A 126 4.73 -11.84 19.99
N LEU A 127 3.61 -12.25 20.57
CA LEU A 127 2.31 -11.62 20.37
C LEU A 127 2.40 -10.10 20.56
N THR A 128 2.23 -9.37 19.45
CA THR A 128 2.45 -7.93 19.37
C THR A 128 1.18 -7.24 18.87
N PRO A 129 0.52 -6.41 19.70
CA PRO A 129 -0.62 -5.62 19.27
C PRO A 129 -0.21 -4.51 18.29
N LEU A 130 -0.87 -4.46 17.15
CA LEU A 130 -0.68 -3.43 16.13
C LEU A 130 -1.77 -2.36 16.24
N LYS A 131 -1.33 -1.13 16.46
CA LYS A 131 -2.17 0.04 16.66
C LYS A 131 -2.23 0.91 15.41
N GLY A 132 -3.38 1.55 15.19
CA GLY A 132 -3.51 2.65 14.26
C GLY A 132 -2.98 3.96 14.86
N VAL A 133 -2.97 5.01 14.04
CA VAL A 133 -2.61 6.38 14.46
C VAL A 133 -3.54 6.96 15.54
N ASP A 134 -4.73 6.38 15.70
CA ASP A 134 -5.70 6.70 16.75
C ASP A 134 -5.43 5.96 18.08
N GLY A 135 -4.33 5.20 18.17
CA GLY A 135 -3.92 4.44 19.36
C GLY A 135 -4.71 3.14 19.59
N LYS A 136 -5.70 2.84 18.74
CA LYS A 136 -6.55 1.66 18.86
C LYS A 136 -5.87 0.43 18.25
N ILE A 137 -6.01 -0.73 18.90
CA ILE A 137 -5.51 -2.00 18.37
C ILE A 137 -6.45 -2.48 17.24
N TYR A 138 -5.87 -2.77 16.08
CA TYR A 138 -6.59 -3.29 14.92
C TYR A 138 -6.20 -4.71 14.53
N ALA A 139 -4.99 -5.13 14.86
CA ALA A 139 -4.51 -6.46 14.56
C ALA A 139 -3.55 -6.97 15.64
N LEU A 140 -3.39 -8.29 15.73
CA LEU A 140 -2.41 -8.96 16.58
C LEU A 140 -1.43 -9.72 15.70
N ALA A 141 -0.14 -9.41 15.81
CA ALA A 141 0.95 -10.02 15.06
C ALA A 141 1.73 -11.03 15.89
N GLN A 142 2.09 -12.17 15.31
CA GLN A 142 2.97 -13.17 15.92
C GLN A 142 3.54 -14.14 14.88
N GLY A 143 4.61 -14.84 15.23
CA GLY A 143 5.08 -16.00 14.48
C GLY A 143 6.55 -15.95 14.07
N PRO A 144 7.03 -17.01 13.40
CA PRO A 144 8.43 -17.12 12.97
C PRO A 144 8.73 -16.13 11.84
N LEU A 145 9.88 -15.47 11.93
CA LEU A 145 10.30 -14.48 10.94
C LEU A 145 11.07 -15.14 9.79
N SER A 146 10.80 -14.65 8.58
CA SER A 146 11.67 -14.87 7.43
C SER A 146 12.48 -13.60 7.17
N VAL A 147 13.81 -13.72 7.12
CA VAL A 147 14.71 -12.62 6.73
C VAL A 147 15.19 -12.83 5.30
N GLY A 148 15.31 -11.75 4.53
CA GLY A 148 15.74 -11.82 3.13
C GLY A 148 17.26 -11.91 2.94
N GLY A 149 18.06 -11.84 4.02
CA GLY A 149 19.52 -11.76 3.97
C GLY A 149 20.23 -12.83 4.80
N PHE A 150 21.48 -13.10 4.44
CA PHE A 150 22.41 -13.92 5.22
C PHE A 150 23.73 -13.13 5.35
N SER A 151 24.25 -13.05 6.57
CA SER A 151 25.60 -12.57 6.83
C SER A 151 26.53 -13.78 6.90
N ALA A 152 27.18 -14.12 5.78
CA ALA A 152 28.23 -15.14 5.77
C ALA A 152 29.60 -14.46 5.84
N GLY A 153 30.28 -14.62 6.97
CA GLY A 153 31.68 -14.22 7.12
C GLY A 153 32.60 -15.31 6.57
N GLY A 154 33.29 -15.04 5.46
CA GLY A 154 34.37 -15.91 4.99
C GLY A 154 35.63 -15.73 5.85
N ALA A 155 36.34 -16.83 6.13
CA ALA A 155 37.58 -16.86 6.91
C ALA A 155 38.73 -15.99 6.35
N ALA A 156 38.55 -15.37 5.18
CA ALA A 156 39.53 -14.54 4.47
C ALA A 156 39.15 -13.03 4.43
N GLY A 157 38.46 -12.51 5.46
CA GLY A 157 38.40 -11.07 5.72
C GLY A 157 37.47 -10.22 4.85
N GLY A 158 36.70 -10.81 3.92
CA GLY A 158 35.70 -10.11 3.11
C GLY A 158 34.29 -10.57 3.42
N GLY A 159 33.65 -10.00 4.44
CA GLY A 159 32.23 -10.26 4.70
C GLY A 159 31.36 -9.61 3.62
N VAL A 160 30.72 -10.41 2.76
CA VAL A 160 29.75 -9.88 1.78
C VAL A 160 28.37 -9.95 2.41
N THR A 161 27.92 -8.83 2.98
CA THR A 161 26.53 -8.70 3.46
C THR A 161 25.64 -8.38 2.27
N LYS A 162 24.87 -9.37 1.79
CA LYS A 162 23.80 -9.16 0.81
C LYS A 162 22.47 -9.12 1.56
N ASN A 163 21.79 -7.96 1.50
CA ASN A 163 20.52 -7.61 2.18
C ASN A 163 20.65 -7.16 3.65
N HIS A 164 19.52 -6.80 4.27
CA HIS A 164 19.44 -6.28 5.65
C HIS A 164 19.01 -7.39 6.63
N PRO A 165 19.93 -8.01 7.42
CA PRO A 165 19.62 -9.10 8.35
C PRO A 165 18.76 -8.66 9.56
N THR A 166 18.65 -7.35 9.78
CA THR A 166 17.88 -6.73 10.87
C THR A 166 16.41 -6.46 10.50
N VAL A 167 15.98 -6.87 9.30
CA VAL A 167 14.60 -6.74 8.82
C VAL A 167 14.07 -8.11 8.42
N GLY A 168 12.92 -8.46 8.98
CA GLY A 168 12.18 -9.69 8.68
C GLY A 168 10.76 -9.42 8.23
N ARG A 169 10.10 -10.44 7.71
CA ARG A 169 8.68 -10.43 7.35
C ARG A 169 8.01 -11.70 7.84
N ILE A 170 6.74 -11.59 8.19
CA ILE A 170 5.86 -12.74 8.43
C ILE A 170 4.65 -12.60 7.50
N ILE A 171 4.55 -13.51 6.53
CA ILE A 171 3.41 -13.57 5.61
C ILE A 171 2.19 -14.07 6.38
N GLY A 172 1.08 -13.33 6.34
CA GLY A 172 -0.12 -13.61 7.13
C GLY A 172 0.12 -13.60 8.65
N GLY A 173 1.18 -12.93 9.12
CA GLY A 173 1.62 -12.94 10.52
C GLY A 173 0.72 -12.17 11.48
N ALA A 174 -0.15 -11.29 10.98
CA ALA A 174 -1.11 -10.57 11.81
C ALA A 174 -2.55 -10.97 11.50
N THR A 175 -3.37 -11.02 12.55
CA THR A 175 -4.81 -11.29 12.48
C THR A 175 -5.56 -10.02 12.81
N VAL A 176 -6.53 -9.64 11.98
CA VAL A 176 -7.38 -8.46 12.23
C VAL A 176 -8.35 -8.76 13.37
N GLU A 177 -8.33 -7.91 14.40
CA GLU A 177 -9.20 -7.98 15.59
C GLU A 177 -10.27 -6.87 15.60
N ARG A 178 -10.06 -5.81 14.80
CA ARG A 178 -10.99 -4.69 14.72
C ARG A 178 -11.16 -4.23 13.28
N GLU A 179 -12.42 -4.08 12.89
CA GLU A 179 -12.76 -3.52 11.59
C GLU A 179 -12.75 -1.99 11.63
N ILE A 180 -12.40 -1.39 10.49
CA ILE A 180 -12.60 0.05 10.31
C ILE A 180 -14.03 0.26 9.82
N PRO A 181 -14.86 1.03 10.54
CA PRO A 181 -16.26 1.23 10.17
C PRO A 181 -16.34 1.99 8.84
N LEU A 182 -16.57 1.25 7.77
CA LEU A 182 -16.79 1.76 6.43
C LEU A 182 -18.07 1.11 5.88
N SER A 183 -19.20 1.77 6.10
CA SER A 183 -20.48 1.34 5.55
C SER A 183 -20.76 2.06 4.24
N LEU A 184 -20.97 1.28 3.18
CA LEU A 184 -21.52 1.76 1.91
C LEU A 184 -23.06 1.73 1.92
N ARG A 185 -23.67 1.05 2.89
CA ARG A 185 -25.12 0.89 2.99
C ARG A 185 -25.77 2.23 3.38
N ASN A 186 -26.89 2.55 2.74
CA ASN A 186 -27.68 3.77 2.97
C ASN A 186 -26.92 5.08 2.69
N LYS A 187 -25.78 5.03 1.99
CA LYS A 187 -25.15 6.26 1.51
C LYS A 187 -26.04 6.88 0.42
N ARG A 188 -26.29 8.18 0.53
CA ARG A 188 -26.99 8.96 -0.51
C ARG A 188 -26.03 9.56 -1.53
N GLU A 189 -24.77 9.72 -1.13
CA GLU A 189 -23.73 10.33 -1.96
C GLU A 189 -22.41 9.56 -1.82
N LEU A 190 -21.66 9.50 -2.92
CA LEU A 190 -20.25 9.07 -2.97
C LEU A 190 -19.40 10.25 -3.41
N ILE A 191 -18.18 10.31 -2.89
CA ILE A 191 -17.19 11.30 -3.31
C ILE A 191 -16.05 10.53 -3.97
N ILE A 192 -15.76 10.89 -5.21
CA ILE A 192 -14.62 10.39 -5.97
C ILE A 192 -13.55 11.49 -5.98
N ILE A 193 -12.29 11.11 -5.73
CA ILE A 193 -11.13 11.99 -5.68
C ILE A 193 -10.18 11.55 -6.79
N LEU A 194 -9.89 12.44 -7.74
CA LEU A 194 -8.89 12.25 -8.78
C LEU A 194 -7.48 12.23 -8.16
N ASN A 195 -6.63 11.33 -8.66
CA ASN A 195 -5.26 11.17 -8.21
C ASN A 195 -4.41 12.40 -8.59
N ASN A 196 -4.69 13.01 -9.74
CA ASN A 196 -4.08 14.25 -10.22
C ASN A 196 -5.21 15.28 -10.42
N PRO A 197 -5.32 16.31 -9.57
CA PRO A 197 -6.34 17.35 -9.72
C PRO A 197 -6.17 18.13 -11.02
N ASP A 198 -7.19 18.13 -11.88
CA ASP A 198 -7.23 18.85 -13.14
C ASP A 198 -8.70 19.12 -13.55
N PHE A 199 -8.98 20.38 -13.93
CA PHE A 199 -10.35 20.81 -14.25
C PHE A 199 -10.91 20.14 -15.50
N ILE A 200 -10.07 19.89 -16.52
CA ILE A 200 -10.49 19.27 -17.78
C ILE A 200 -10.83 17.80 -17.53
N THR A 201 -9.98 17.09 -16.80
CA THR A 201 -10.17 15.70 -16.37
C THR A 201 -11.42 15.56 -15.52
N ALA A 202 -11.64 16.44 -14.54
CA ALA A 202 -12.84 16.42 -13.71
C ALA A 202 -14.13 16.63 -14.53
N ALA A 203 -14.11 17.56 -15.50
CA ALA A 203 -15.23 17.80 -16.40
C ALA A 203 -15.49 16.59 -17.32
N ARG A 204 -14.43 16.03 -17.93
CA ARG A 204 -14.52 14.82 -18.78
C ARG A 204 -15.06 13.62 -17.99
N ALA A 205 -14.54 13.37 -16.79
CA ALA A 205 -15.01 12.30 -15.91
C ALA A 205 -16.50 12.48 -15.54
N THR A 206 -16.91 13.69 -15.17
CA THR A 206 -18.32 14.01 -14.89
C THR A 206 -19.21 13.70 -16.10
N ASN A 207 -18.79 14.11 -17.30
CA ASN A 207 -19.55 13.91 -18.53
C ASN A 207 -19.66 12.42 -18.90
N ALA A 208 -18.58 11.66 -18.73
CA ALA A 208 -18.58 10.21 -18.95
C ALA A 208 -19.56 9.50 -18.01
N ILE A 209 -19.54 9.87 -16.71
CA ILE A 209 -20.46 9.33 -15.71
C ILE A 209 -21.91 9.69 -16.05
N ASN A 210 -22.20 10.96 -16.31
CA ASN A 210 -23.56 11.40 -16.61
C ASN A 210 -24.12 10.82 -17.92
N SER A 211 -23.26 10.52 -18.90
CA SER A 211 -23.67 9.87 -20.14
C SER A 211 -24.08 8.41 -19.93
N CYS A 212 -23.41 7.68 -19.03
CA CYS A 212 -23.70 6.26 -18.79
C CYS A 212 -24.86 6.03 -17.80
N PHE A 213 -25.02 6.90 -16.80
CA PHE A 213 -25.96 6.68 -15.69
C PHE A 213 -27.11 7.69 -15.61
N GLY A 214 -27.14 8.68 -16.49
CA GLY A 214 -28.17 9.72 -16.55
C GLY A 214 -27.66 11.08 -16.09
N LYS A 215 -28.24 12.14 -16.66
CA LYS A 215 -27.83 13.52 -16.39
C LYS A 215 -28.04 13.88 -14.91
N GLY A 216 -27.02 14.48 -14.29
CA GLY A 216 -27.09 15.03 -12.95
C GLY A 216 -26.65 14.08 -11.83
N LEU A 217 -26.25 12.86 -12.15
CA LEU A 217 -25.70 11.90 -11.19
C LEU A 217 -24.36 12.37 -10.62
N ALA A 218 -23.43 12.79 -11.49
CA ALA A 218 -22.15 13.34 -11.13
C ALA A 218 -22.13 14.87 -11.22
N LYS A 219 -21.47 15.52 -10.26
CA LYS A 219 -21.15 16.95 -10.27
C LYS A 219 -19.70 17.17 -9.85
N PRO A 220 -18.89 17.92 -10.62
CA PRO A 220 -17.57 18.32 -10.17
C PRO A 220 -17.75 19.37 -9.07
N ILE A 221 -17.00 19.23 -7.98
CA ILE A 221 -16.97 20.19 -6.87
C ILE A 221 -15.78 21.13 -7.04
N ASP A 222 -14.63 20.58 -7.43
CA ASP A 222 -13.37 21.27 -7.69
C ASP A 222 -12.55 20.47 -8.73
N SER A 223 -11.28 20.84 -8.96
CA SER A 223 -10.39 20.17 -9.93
C SER A 223 -10.07 18.71 -9.59
N GLY A 224 -10.27 18.26 -8.36
CA GLY A 224 -9.95 16.90 -7.91
C GLY A 224 -11.14 16.12 -7.39
N THR A 225 -12.28 16.75 -7.12
CA THR A 225 -13.38 16.14 -6.37
C THR A 225 -14.66 16.08 -7.19
N LEU A 226 -15.21 14.87 -7.32
CA LEU A 226 -16.49 14.63 -7.95
C LEU A 226 -17.48 14.11 -6.92
N LYS A 227 -18.66 14.72 -6.87
CA LYS A 227 -19.79 14.27 -6.05
C LYS A 227 -20.75 13.45 -6.88
N ILE A 228 -21.03 12.23 -6.44
CA ILE A 228 -21.92 11.28 -7.10
C ILE A 228 -23.15 11.09 -6.23
N THR A 229 -24.32 11.44 -6.75
CA THR A 229 -25.61 11.20 -6.09
C THR A 229 -26.05 9.77 -6.40
N ILE A 230 -26.29 8.95 -5.37
CA ILE A 230 -26.72 7.56 -5.56
C ILE A 230 -28.21 7.54 -5.91
N PRO A 231 -28.61 7.05 -7.10
CA PRO A 231 -30.01 6.93 -7.46
C PRO A 231 -30.73 5.90 -6.59
N GLN A 232 -32.05 6.05 -6.45
CA GLN A 232 -32.87 5.11 -5.66
C GLN A 232 -32.75 3.66 -6.15
N SER A 233 -32.57 3.44 -7.46
CA SER A 233 -32.32 2.11 -8.05
C SER A 233 -31.02 1.44 -7.58
N PHE A 234 -30.06 2.21 -7.05
CA PHE A 234 -28.77 1.74 -6.57
C PHE A 234 -28.60 1.81 -5.05
N GLN A 235 -29.61 2.23 -4.27
CA GLN A 235 -29.56 2.33 -2.81
C GLN A 235 -29.11 1.02 -2.13
N ASP A 236 -29.63 -0.13 -2.60
CA ASP A 236 -29.25 -1.46 -2.11
C ASP A 236 -28.13 -2.12 -2.93
N LYS A 237 -27.65 -1.43 -3.98
CA LYS A 237 -26.68 -1.94 -4.97
C LYS A 237 -25.50 -0.99 -5.16
N VAL A 238 -25.10 -0.29 -4.10
CA VAL A 238 -24.00 0.70 -4.13
C VAL A 238 -22.70 0.07 -4.62
N VAL A 239 -22.43 -1.18 -4.25
CA VAL A 239 -21.24 -1.92 -4.74
C VAL A 239 -21.29 -2.10 -6.27
N THR A 240 -22.46 -2.41 -6.83
CA THR A 240 -22.65 -2.51 -8.29
C THR A 240 -22.47 -1.16 -8.97
N LEU A 241 -22.96 -0.07 -8.36
CA LEU A 241 -22.73 1.28 -8.87
C LEU A 241 -21.24 1.60 -8.91
N ILE A 242 -20.51 1.33 -7.81
CA ILE A 242 -19.06 1.55 -7.73
C ILE A 242 -18.33 0.74 -8.79
N ALA A 243 -18.63 -0.55 -8.94
CA ALA A 243 -17.99 -1.40 -9.94
C ALA A 243 -18.19 -0.87 -11.36
N LYS A 244 -19.40 -0.39 -11.69
CA LYS A 244 -19.66 0.21 -13.01
C LYS A 244 -18.99 1.58 -13.17
N LEU A 245 -18.87 2.37 -12.12
CA LEU A 245 -18.14 3.64 -12.15
C LEU A 245 -16.64 3.41 -12.37
N GLU A 246 -16.05 2.43 -11.69
CA GLU A 246 -14.64 2.07 -11.79
C GLU A 246 -14.23 1.57 -13.18
N ASP A 247 -15.18 1.00 -13.94
CA ASP A 247 -14.99 0.51 -15.30
C ASP A 247 -15.11 1.60 -16.38
N LEU A 248 -15.61 2.79 -16.02
CA LEU A 248 -15.74 3.89 -16.99
C LEU A 248 -14.38 4.36 -17.50
N GLU A 249 -14.25 4.48 -18.81
CA GLU A 249 -13.10 5.08 -19.44
C GLU A 249 -13.23 6.61 -19.47
N VAL A 250 -12.17 7.28 -19.05
CA VAL A 250 -12.03 8.74 -19.08
C VAL A 250 -10.68 9.06 -19.68
N ILE A 251 -10.63 10.02 -20.59
CA ILE A 251 -9.38 10.53 -21.15
C ILE A 251 -8.86 11.60 -20.19
N PRO A 252 -7.81 11.32 -19.38
CA PRO A 252 -7.23 12.33 -18.51
C PRO A 252 -6.55 13.41 -19.35
N ASP A 253 -6.47 14.61 -18.78
CA ASP A 253 -5.59 15.64 -19.29
C ASP A 253 -4.22 15.46 -18.62
N SER A 254 -3.38 14.64 -19.23
CA SER A 254 -1.99 14.47 -18.81
C SER A 254 -1.13 15.54 -19.47
N VAL A 255 -0.42 16.33 -18.65
CA VAL A 255 0.72 17.11 -19.14
C VAL A 255 1.85 16.12 -19.37
N ALA A 256 2.48 16.16 -20.54
CA ALA A 256 3.62 15.29 -20.87
C ALA A 256 4.68 15.33 -19.76
N LYS A 257 4.97 14.19 -19.15
CA LYS A 257 5.99 14.06 -18.10
C LYS A 257 7.23 13.38 -18.68
N VAL A 258 8.35 14.10 -18.63
CA VAL A 258 9.67 13.54 -18.98
C VAL A 258 10.27 12.95 -17.72
N ILE A 259 10.33 11.61 -17.65
CA ILE A 259 10.96 10.90 -16.54
C ILE A 259 12.35 10.47 -17.00
N VAL A 260 13.39 11.02 -16.38
CA VAL A 260 14.79 10.67 -16.65
C VAL A 260 15.26 9.71 -15.57
N ASN A 261 15.63 8.49 -15.96
CA ASN A 261 16.30 7.57 -15.04
C ASN A 261 17.80 7.89 -14.99
N GLU A 262 18.24 8.59 -13.94
CA GLU A 262 19.63 9.03 -13.75
C GLU A 262 20.65 7.88 -13.79
N LYS A 263 20.22 6.63 -13.52
CA LYS A 263 21.12 5.47 -13.48
C LYS A 263 21.33 4.80 -14.84
N THR A 264 20.39 4.97 -15.78
CA THR A 264 20.43 4.32 -17.11
C THR A 264 20.42 5.30 -18.27
N GLY A 265 20.22 6.60 -18.03
CA GLY A 265 20.09 7.63 -19.08
C GLY A 265 18.84 7.47 -19.94
N THR A 266 17.91 6.59 -19.54
CA THR A 266 16.68 6.35 -20.30
C THR A 266 15.69 7.46 -20.02
N VAL A 267 15.28 8.15 -21.09
CA VAL A 267 14.20 9.14 -21.08
C VAL A 267 12.93 8.42 -21.50
N VAL A 268 11.95 8.34 -20.59
CA VAL A 268 10.61 7.89 -20.94
C VAL A 268 9.72 9.13 -21.01
N ILE A 269 9.21 9.41 -22.20
CA ILE A 269 8.21 10.44 -22.43
C ILE A 269 6.86 9.75 -22.26
N GLY A 270 6.16 10.05 -21.16
CA GLY A 270 4.78 9.64 -20.99
C GLY A 270 3.86 10.65 -21.66
N GLU A 271 3.04 10.18 -22.61
CA GLU A 271 1.77 10.84 -22.98
C GLU A 271 0.78 10.77 -21.80
#